data_AF-A0A820JYU4-F1
#
_entry.id   AF-A0A820JYU4-F1
#
_cell.length_a   1.000
_cell.length_b   1.000
_cell.length_c   1.000
_cell.angle_alpha   90.00
_cell.angle_beta   90.00
_cell.angle_gamma   90.00
#
_symmetry.space_group_name_H-M   'P 1'
#
loop_
_entity.id
_entity.type
_entity.pdbx_description
1 polymer ?
#
loop_
_entity_poly.entity_id
_entity_poly.type
_entity_poly.pdbx_seq_one_letter_code
_entity_poly.pdbx_strand_id
1 'polypeptide(L)'
;IHAFFGAFISGLCLPRKGELTNFLGLRIELIIVEFFLPLYFANSGLRTRLNLLTTGQSWWTLVVLIFLASIAKILPVTLMSKLCTKKSWSYCLSMGVLMNTRGIVQLVVLNIGVELKVISPIIFAIFVLMATV
;
A
#
# COMPACT_ATOMS: atom_id res chain seq x y z
N ILE A 1 11.68 -2.20 -10.48
CA ILE A 1 10.77 -1.10 -10.91
C ILE A 1 10.27 -1.32 -12.34
N HIS A 2 11.17 -1.46 -13.33
CA HIS A 2 10.80 -1.69 -14.74
C HIS A 2 9.80 -2.85 -14.97
N ALA A 3 9.95 -3.99 -14.29
CA ALA A 3 9.03 -5.12 -14.42
C ALA A 3 7.58 -4.79 -13.98
N PHE A 4 7.41 -3.95 -12.94
CA PHE A 4 6.09 -3.60 -12.41
C PHE A 4 5.32 -2.69 -13.38
N PHE A 5 6.01 -1.68 -13.92
CA PHE A 5 5.45 -0.81 -14.97
C PHE A 5 5.24 -1.56 -16.28
N GLY A 6 6.13 -2.50 -16.64
CA GLY A 6 5.97 -3.35 -17.83
C GLY A 6 4.71 -4.21 -17.77
N ALA A 7 4.45 -4.87 -16.63
CA ALA A 7 3.22 -5.63 -16.42
C ALA A 7 1.96 -4.73 -16.48
N PHE A 8 2.03 -3.52 -15.91
CA PHE A 8 0.93 -2.56 -15.98
C PHE A 8 0.65 -2.10 -17.42
N ILE A 9 1.68 -1.76 -18.20
CA ILE A 9 1.54 -1.37 -19.61
C ILE A 9 0.98 -2.53 -20.44
N SER A 10 1.48 -3.76 -20.23
CA SER A 10 0.94 -4.94 -20.89
C SER A 10 -0.56 -5.14 -20.59
N GLY A 11 -0.98 -4.87 -19.35
CA GLY A 11 -2.38 -4.87 -18.95
C GLY A 11 -3.22 -3.80 -19.67
N LEU A 12 -2.67 -2.60 -19.85
CA LEU A 12 -3.32 -1.51 -20.57
C LEU A 12 -3.45 -1.76 -22.09
N CYS A 13 -2.51 -2.51 -22.68
CA CYS A 13 -2.56 -2.85 -24.10
C CYS A 13 -3.64 -3.90 -24.44
N LEU A 14 -4.18 -4.62 -23.46
CA LEU A 14 -5.23 -5.61 -23.67
C LEU A 14 -6.60 -4.93 -23.93
N PRO A 15 -7.39 -5.41 -24.91
CA PRO A 15 -8.70 -4.85 -25.19
C PRO A 15 -9.66 -5.07 -24.00
N ARG A 16 -10.37 -4.00 -23.62
CA ARG A 16 -11.25 -3.99 -22.44
C ARG A 16 -12.52 -4.85 -22.59
N LYS A 17 -12.88 -5.18 -23.84
CA LYS A 17 -14.00 -6.05 -24.20
C LYS A 17 -13.47 -7.19 -25.05
N GLY A 18 -13.56 -8.41 -24.54
CA GLY A 18 -13.15 -9.61 -25.24
C GLY A 18 -13.10 -10.81 -24.31
N GLU A 19 -13.53 -11.98 -24.78
CA GLU A 19 -13.48 -13.22 -24.00
C GLU A 19 -12.05 -13.58 -23.57
N LEU A 20 -11.07 -13.23 -24.39
CA LEU A 20 -9.65 -13.42 -24.10
C LEU A 20 -9.23 -12.71 -22.81
N THR A 21 -9.58 -11.44 -22.61
CA THR A 21 -9.20 -10.65 -21.43
C THR A 21 -9.85 -11.20 -20.16
N ASN A 22 -11.11 -11.63 -20.24
CA ASN A 22 -11.79 -12.27 -19.11
C ASN A 22 -11.18 -13.64 -18.78
N PHE A 23 -10.91 -14.46 -19.79
CA PHE A 23 -10.34 -15.78 -19.60
C PHE A 23 -8.92 -15.71 -19.00
N LEU A 24 -8.04 -14.87 -19.56
CA LEU A 24 -6.70 -14.65 -19.01
C LEU A 24 -6.78 -14.00 -17.62
N GLY A 25 -7.63 -13.00 -17.44
CA GLY A 25 -7.80 -12.29 -16.18
C GLY A 25 -8.14 -13.25 -15.03
N LEU A 26 -9.17 -14.08 -15.20
CA LEU A 26 -9.59 -15.04 -14.16
C LEU A 26 -8.51 -16.07 -13.83
N ARG A 27 -7.81 -16.60 -14.85
CA ARG A 27 -6.75 -17.59 -14.64
C ARG A 27 -5.55 -16.99 -13.92
N ILE A 28 -5.12 -15.81 -14.35
CA ILE A 28 -4.00 -15.09 -13.75
C ILE A 28 -4.34 -14.65 -12.33
N GLU A 29 -5.54 -14.11 -12.10
CA GLU A 29 -6.02 -13.67 -10.79
C GLU A 29 -6.03 -14.82 -9.79
N LEU A 30 -6.59 -15.99 -10.16
CA LEU A 30 -6.58 -17.18 -9.30
C LEU A 30 -5.16 -17.55 -8.87
N ILE A 31 -4.22 -17.65 -9.82
CA ILE A 31 -2.83 -17.99 -9.51
C ILE A 31 -2.18 -16.92 -8.62
N ILE A 32 -2.43 -15.63 -8.89
CA ILE A 32 -1.83 -14.54 -8.11
C ILE A 32 -2.38 -14.51 -6.68
N VAL A 33 -3.69 -14.55 -6.52
CA VAL A 33 -4.35 -14.40 -5.21
C VAL A 33 -4.15 -15.63 -4.34
N GLU A 34 -4.16 -16.82 -4.91
CA GLU A 34 -4.15 -18.07 -4.15
C GLU A 34 -2.73 -18.58 -3.87
N PHE A 35 -1.76 -18.28 -4.75
CA PHE A 35 -0.38 -18.75 -4.61
C PHE A 35 0.61 -17.62 -4.34
N PHE A 36 0.71 -16.62 -5.22
CA PHE A 36 1.75 -15.60 -5.12
C PHE A 36 1.53 -14.62 -3.97
N LEU A 37 0.29 -14.25 -3.70
CA LEU A 37 -0.04 -13.26 -2.66
C LEU A 37 0.29 -13.78 -1.25
N PRO A 38 -0.10 -15.01 -0.85
CA PRO A 38 0.32 -15.58 0.44
C PRO A 38 1.84 -15.75 0.54
N LEU A 39 2.50 -16.21 -0.52
CA LEU A 39 3.96 -16.34 -0.55
C LEU A 39 4.66 -14.99 -0.40
N TYR A 40 4.13 -13.95 -1.04
CA TYR A 40 4.64 -12.59 -0.91
C TYR A 40 4.54 -12.08 0.54
N PHE A 41 3.37 -12.25 1.17
CA PHE A 41 3.19 -11.87 2.57
C PHE A 41 4.04 -12.71 3.53
N ALA A 42 4.23 -14.01 3.28
CA ALA A 42 5.10 -14.85 4.07
C ALA A 42 6.56 -14.36 4.02
N ASN A 43 7.09 -14.13 2.81
CA ASN A 43 8.47 -13.64 2.65
C ASN A 43 8.65 -12.22 3.23
N SER A 44 7.70 -11.32 2.99
CA SER A 44 7.75 -9.96 3.56
C SER A 44 7.63 -9.98 5.09
N GLY A 45 6.80 -10.86 5.64
CA GLY A 45 6.64 -11.06 7.09
C GLY A 45 7.91 -11.59 7.75
N LEU A 46 8.53 -12.62 7.16
CA LEU A 46 9.80 -13.18 7.62
C LEU A 46 10.94 -12.16 7.64
N ARG A 47 10.96 -11.22 6.69
CA ARG A 47 11.93 -10.11 6.65
C ARG A 47 11.66 -9.04 7.71
N THR A 48 10.46 -9.00 8.29
CA THR A 48 10.06 -7.98 9.25
C THR A 48 10.58 -8.32 10.65
N ARG A 49 11.70 -7.69 11.03
CA ARG A 49 12.30 -7.87 12.37
C ARG A 49 11.63 -6.95 13.39
N LEU A 50 10.52 -7.41 13.98
CA LEU A 50 9.82 -6.68 15.04
C LEU A 50 10.64 -6.54 16.34
N ASN A 51 11.61 -7.42 16.55
CA ASN A 51 12.52 -7.41 17.71
C ASN A 51 13.45 -6.18 17.75
N LEU A 52 13.42 -5.32 16.73
CA LEU A 52 14.16 -4.06 16.71
C LEU A 52 13.38 -2.89 17.34
N LEU A 53 12.08 -3.06 17.62
CA LEU A 53 11.17 -2.05 18.19
C LEU A 53 11.07 -2.11 19.71
N THR A 54 12.15 -2.47 20.41
CA THR A 54 12.11 -2.74 21.86
C THR A 54 12.10 -1.46 22.71
N THR A 55 12.52 -0.32 22.16
CA THR A 55 12.63 0.94 22.90
C THR A 55 11.32 1.73 22.85
N GLY A 56 10.88 2.30 23.98
CA GLY A 56 9.68 3.14 24.05
C GLY A 56 9.69 4.34 23.08
N GLN A 57 10.89 4.83 22.73
CA GLN A 57 11.08 5.86 21.72
C GLN A 57 10.66 5.40 20.31
N SER A 58 10.89 4.14 19.95
CA SER A 58 10.51 3.58 18.65
C SER A 58 8.99 3.46 18.50
N TRP A 59 8.29 3.10 19.59
CA TRP A 59 6.83 3.08 19.64
C TRP A 59 6.23 4.48 19.53
N TRP A 60 6.82 5.47 20.22
CA TRP A 60 6.39 6.85 20.09
C TRP A 60 6.56 7.38 18.65
N THR A 61 7.71 7.14 18.03
CA THR A 61 7.94 7.53 16.63
C THR A 61 6.93 6.87 15.69
N LEU A 62 6.60 5.60 15.92
CA LEU A 62 5.58 4.89 15.13
C LEU A 62 4.21 5.56 15.22
N VAL A 63 3.72 5.83 16.44
CA VAL A 63 2.40 6.44 16.65
C VAL A 63 2.35 7.84 16.03
N VAL A 64 3.38 8.66 16.25
CA VAL A 64 3.47 10.01 15.68
C VAL A 64 3.47 9.95 14.16
N LEU A 65 4.24 9.03 13.56
CA LEU A 65 4.37 8.92 12.11
C LEU A 65 3.07 8.42 11.46
N ILE A 66 2.37 7.46 12.09
CA ILE A 66 1.05 7.03 11.66
C ILE A 66 0.07 8.19 11.70
N PHE A 67 0.01 8.92 12.82
CA PHE A 67 -0.94 10.01 12.99
C PHE A 67 -0.68 11.15 12.00
N LEU A 68 0.58 11.56 11.87
CA LEU A 68 0.98 12.62 10.94
C LEU A 68 0.70 12.24 9.49
N ALA A 69 1.02 11.01 9.09
CA ALA A 69 0.81 10.55 7.72
C ALA A 69 -0.68 10.33 7.40
N SER A 70 -1.50 9.93 8.39
CA SER A 70 -2.95 9.82 8.24
C SER A 70 -3.60 11.20 8.10
N ILE A 71 -3.20 12.16 8.94
CA ILE A 71 -3.66 13.55 8.86
C ILE A 71 -3.26 14.19 7.53
N ALA A 72 -2.00 13.99 7.11
CA ALA A 72 -1.46 14.51 5.86
C ALA A 72 -2.19 13.98 4.62
N LYS A 73 -2.89 12.84 4.72
CA LYS A 73 -3.74 12.31 3.64
C LYS A 73 -5.20 12.78 3.77
N ILE A 74 -5.76 12.71 4.97
CA ILE A 74 -7.19 13.02 5.21
C ILE A 74 -7.45 14.51 5.00
N LEU A 75 -6.69 15.40 5.63
CA LEU A 75 -6.96 16.85 5.60
C LEU A 75 -7.00 17.42 4.18
N PRO A 76 -5.97 17.24 3.32
CA PRO A 76 -6.01 17.83 1.99
C PRO A 76 -7.12 17.23 1.12
N VAL A 77 -7.39 15.93 1.23
CA VAL A 77 -8.42 15.27 0.41
C VAL A 77 -9.83 15.69 0.84
N THR A 78 -10.08 15.80 2.14
CA THR A 78 -11.37 16.29 2.65
C THR A 78 -11.61 17.74 2.23
N LEU A 79 -10.60 18.61 2.34
CA LEU A 79 -10.68 20.01 1.96
C LEU A 79 -10.92 20.16 0.45
N MET A 80 -10.12 19.47 -0.37
CA MET A 80 -10.21 19.57 -1.83
C MET A 80 -11.52 18.96 -2.35
N SER A 81 -11.94 17.81 -1.81
CA SER A 81 -13.23 17.19 -2.14
C SER A 81 -14.40 18.12 -1.81
N LYS A 82 -14.32 18.86 -0.69
CA LYS A 82 -15.34 19.83 -0.30
C LYS A 82 -15.38 21.03 -1.26
N LEU A 83 -14.23 21.56 -1.63
CA LEU A 83 -14.10 22.69 -2.57
C LEU A 83 -14.60 22.32 -3.98
N CYS A 84 -14.22 21.15 -4.50
CA CYS A 84 -14.59 20.74 -5.85
C CYS A 84 -16.03 20.20 -5.96
N THR A 85 -16.50 19.40 -5.00
CA THR A 85 -17.75 18.64 -5.15
C THR A 85 -18.94 19.29 -4.43
N LYS A 86 -18.70 20.22 -3.48
CA LYS A 86 -19.72 20.87 -2.63
C LYS A 86 -20.68 19.93 -1.87
N LYS A 87 -20.37 18.63 -1.79
CA LYS A 87 -21.15 17.61 -1.06
C LYS A 87 -21.09 17.79 0.46
N SER A 88 -21.89 17.01 1.20
CA SER A 88 -21.93 17.01 2.66
C SER A 88 -20.54 16.75 3.28
N TRP A 89 -20.31 17.28 4.48
CA TRP A 89 -19.05 17.09 5.21
C TRP A 89 -18.75 15.61 5.47
N SER A 90 -19.77 14.81 5.78
CA SER A 90 -19.64 13.36 6.00
C SER A 90 -19.13 12.61 4.77
N TYR A 91 -19.57 13.00 3.56
CA TYR A 91 -19.08 12.40 2.32
C TYR A 91 -17.62 12.73 2.07
N CYS A 92 -17.24 13.99 2.27
CA CYS A 92 -15.86 14.44 2.06
C CYS A 92 -14.92 13.77 3.07
N LEU A 93 -15.34 13.68 4.34
CA LEU A 93 -14.61 12.97 5.39
C LEU A 93 -14.42 11.50 5.06
N SER A 94 -15.47 10.82 4.59
CA SER A 94 -15.39 9.42 4.17
C SER A 94 -14.38 9.21 3.05
N MET A 95 -14.35 10.10 2.05
CA MET A 95 -13.34 10.07 0.99
C MET A 95 -11.91 10.30 1.51
N GLY A 96 -11.72 11.23 2.45
CA GLY A 96 -10.43 11.43 3.09
C GLY A 96 -9.95 10.20 3.88
N VAL A 97 -10.84 9.54 4.60
CA VAL A 97 -10.53 8.31 5.35
C VAL A 97 -10.14 7.17 4.41
N LEU A 98 -10.85 7.01 3.28
CA LEU A 98 -10.55 5.98 2.28
C LEU A 98 -9.13 6.07 1.70
N MET A 99 -8.50 7.25 1.71
CA MET A 99 -7.12 7.42 1.23
C MET A 99 -6.06 6.76 2.12
N ASN A 100 -6.44 6.32 3.34
CA ASN A 100 -5.55 5.54 4.19
C ASN A 100 -5.51 4.05 3.84
N THR A 101 -6.36 3.58 2.94
CA THR A 101 -6.27 2.20 2.42
C THR A 101 -4.88 1.98 1.80
N ARG A 102 -4.03 1.32 2.57
CA ARG A 102 -2.66 0.93 2.24
C ARG A 102 -2.60 -0.60 2.26
N GLY A 103 -1.53 -1.16 1.71
CA GLY A 103 -1.34 -2.60 1.75
C GLY A 103 -0.24 -3.04 0.82
N ILE A 104 -0.60 -3.73 -0.25
CA ILE A 104 0.33 -4.50 -1.08
C ILE A 104 1.36 -3.59 -1.78
N VAL A 105 0.91 -2.50 -2.42
CA VAL A 105 1.81 -1.62 -3.19
C VAL A 105 2.87 -0.96 -2.30
N GLN A 106 2.49 -0.52 -1.10
CA GLN A 106 3.42 0.07 -0.15
C GLN A 106 4.49 -0.95 0.27
N LEU A 107 4.10 -2.19 0.58
CA LEU A 107 5.04 -3.25 0.94
C LEU A 107 6.01 -3.57 -0.19
N VAL A 108 5.57 -3.53 -1.46
CA VAL A 108 6.44 -3.81 -2.62
C VAL A 108 7.54 -2.75 -2.71
N VAL A 109 7.17 -1.46 -2.60
CA VAL A 109 8.13 -0.36 -2.64
C VAL A 109 9.11 -0.43 -1.47
N LEU A 110 8.63 -0.77 -0.27
CA LEU A 110 9.47 -0.93 0.92
C LEU A 110 10.48 -2.06 0.78
N ASN A 111 10.07 -3.23 0.26
CA ASN A 111 10.99 -4.35 0.03
C ASN A 111 12.09 -3.96 -0.96
N ILE A 112 11.75 -3.26 -2.05
CA ILE A 112 12.73 -2.74 -3.01
C ILE A 112 13.68 -1.73 -2.32
N GLY A 113 13.15 -0.83 -1.49
CA GLY A 113 13.95 0.17 -0.77
C GLY A 113 14.94 -0.43 0.23
N VAL A 114 14.58 -1.54 0.88
CA VAL A 114 15.48 -2.30 1.76
C VAL A 114 16.54 -3.05 0.95
N GLU A 115 16.18 -3.64 -0.19
CA GLU A 115 17.15 -4.32 -1.08
C GLU A 115 18.19 -3.35 -1.64
N LEU A 116 17.78 -2.11 -1.95
CA LEU A 116 18.68 -1.03 -2.33
C LEU A 116 19.46 -0.41 -1.14
N LYS A 117 19.26 -0.91 0.09
CA LYS A 117 19.86 -0.39 1.34
C LYS A 117 19.57 1.08 1.62
N VAL A 118 18.54 1.65 1.01
CA VAL A 118 18.09 3.04 1.25
C VAL A 118 17.34 3.14 2.58
N ILE A 119 16.67 2.05 2.99
CA ILE A 119 15.82 2.00 4.17
C ILE A 119 16.41 1.06 5.22
N SER A 120 16.55 1.55 6.46
CA SER A 120 16.99 0.74 7.60
C SER A 120 15.91 -0.27 8.02
N PRO A 121 16.28 -1.47 8.52
CA PRO A 121 15.34 -2.47 9.00
C PRO A 121 14.35 -1.96 10.08
N ILE A 122 14.76 -0.99 10.92
CA ILE A 122 13.87 -0.33 11.89
C ILE A 122 12.72 0.39 11.17
N ILE A 123 13.06 1.18 10.15
CA ILE A 123 12.10 2.01 9.42
C ILE A 123 11.17 1.12 8.61
N PHE A 124 11.70 0.05 8.02
CA PHE A 124 10.91 -0.98 7.35
C PHE A 124 9.85 -1.57 8.29
N ALA A 125 10.23 -1.98 9.51
CA ALA A 125 9.29 -2.56 10.47
C ALA A 125 8.19 -1.56 10.89
N ILE A 126 8.54 -0.28 11.08
CA ILE A 126 7.56 0.79 11.36
C ILE A 126 6.56 0.94 10.21
N PHE A 127 7.04 0.99 8.96
CA PHE A 127 6.16 1.14 7.79
C PHE A 127 5.33 -0.11 7.49
N VAL A 128 5.81 -1.30 7.84
CA VAL A 128 5.01 -2.53 7.77
C VAL A 128 3.87 -2.48 8.79
N LEU A 129 4.14 -2.10 10.04
CA LEU A 129 3.11 -1.92 11.06
C LEU A 129 2.10 -0.82 10.66
N MET A 130 2.57 0.27 10.07
CA MET A 130 1.69 1.29 9.51
C MET A 130 0.76 0.75 8.41
N ALA A 131 1.21 -0.21 7.60
CA ALA A 131 0.37 -0.80 6.56
C ALA A 131 -0.68 -1.78 7.11
N THR A 132 -0.55 -2.21 8.36
CA THR A 132 -1.53 -3.08 9.05
C THR A 132 -2.63 -2.32 9.80
N VAL A 133 -2.51 -0.98 9.90
CA VAL A 133 -3.49 -0.07 10.51
C VAL A 133 -4.33 0.57 9.41
#